data_AF-A0AB34IUK0-F1
#
_entry.id   AF-A0AB34IUK0-F1
#
_cell.length_a   1.000
_cell.length_b   1.000
_cell.length_c   1.000
_cell.angle_alpha   90.00
_cell.angle_beta   90.00
_cell.angle_gamma   90.00
#
_symmetry.space_group_name_H-M   'P 1'
#
loop_
_entity.id
_entity.type
_entity.pdbx_description
1 polymer ?
#
loop_
_entity_poly.entity_id
_entity_poly.type
_entity_poly.pdbx_seq_one_letter_code
_entity_poly.pdbx_strand_id
1 'polypeptide(L)'
;MPPPPRLLALLALLPTPSSAPRAARTRASSPPLADNEVSAWFSELAAQLRGDDVLRQAYALAAVVARHNVTRARAIARAAKAAKEMAGFAALATEEMRNPLRVAPQPGVQAHCRRGQSFLMELKARQMRWADEAYVRKKNLWQAAIDDKLVGGVFARSIGVNTPSILWCSAKGVQALPIRFPASWGSSFVIKPLYGYNDAGIVLVDHGIDRFSGWEVRGRNDVMRLFRYLQFPTKITTRTYYVETLVLPEARYQRNVTPSDYKFLVFGGEIASVGVIEGRKTTQACMAWIDERFERLDLHGCVCFDAKSSSCMYHHCPLGTPRRPEAWDEMVSVARKLGDALGMHMRIDLFASSEGVVLGEFTPWHTNGKMHCDVREMLLPGQEKPILDMCTLGKRWDRFRQEPINSNEGGPWEARHLQTPPGIEGWQEIIHDDEKKCRMALRYLQPHRRPSRKRPGERTASPRGASRASRASG
;
A
#
# COMPACT_ATOMS: atom_id res chain seq x y z
N MET A 1 7.53 42.50 -10.66
CA MET A 1 8.59 43.22 -9.92
C MET A 1 9.90 43.09 -10.69
N PRO A 2 10.69 44.15 -10.85
CA PRO A 2 12.03 44.03 -11.40
C PRO A 2 12.90 43.13 -10.49
N PRO A 3 13.86 42.40 -11.06
CA PRO A 3 14.76 41.57 -10.26
C PRO A 3 15.57 42.44 -9.28
N PRO A 4 15.88 41.93 -8.08
CA PRO A 4 16.65 42.69 -7.09
C PRO A 4 18.02 43.07 -7.67
N PRO A 5 18.56 44.27 -7.34
CA PRO A 5 19.78 44.82 -7.95
C PRO A 5 20.99 43.89 -7.91
N ARG A 6 21.08 43.03 -6.88
CA ARG A 6 22.15 42.02 -6.76
C ARG A 6 22.08 40.90 -7.80
N LEU A 7 20.87 40.53 -8.25
CA LEU A 7 20.70 39.51 -9.31
C LEU A 7 21.12 40.07 -10.68
N LEU A 8 20.89 41.36 -10.93
CA LEU A 8 21.33 42.05 -12.14
C LEU A 8 22.86 42.21 -12.17
N ALA A 9 23.49 42.53 -11.04
CA ALA A 9 24.94 42.58 -10.91
C ALA A 9 25.62 41.23 -11.18
N LEU A 10 24.98 40.12 -10.78
CA LEU A 10 25.46 38.76 -11.02
C LEU A 10 25.26 38.29 -12.46
N LEU A 11 24.16 38.68 -13.11
CA LEU A 11 23.93 38.40 -14.54
C LEU A 11 24.93 39.15 -15.45
N ALA A 12 25.43 40.30 -15.00
CA ALA A 12 26.47 41.08 -15.69
C ALA A 12 27.87 40.44 -15.60
N LEU A 13 28.10 39.51 -14.66
CA LEU A 13 29.37 38.77 -14.53
C LEU A 13 29.41 37.48 -15.36
N LEU A 14 28.30 37.11 -16.00
CA LEU A 14 28.26 35.96 -16.91
C LEU A 14 28.84 36.36 -18.27
N PRO A 15 29.77 35.57 -18.85
CA PRO A 15 30.33 35.87 -20.15
C PRO A 15 29.22 35.91 -21.21
N THR A 16 29.12 37.01 -21.94
CA THR A 16 28.19 37.13 -23.06
C THR A 16 28.60 36.14 -24.17
N PRO A 17 27.64 35.55 -24.89
CA PRO A 17 27.97 34.64 -25.98
C PRO A 17 28.59 35.44 -27.12
N SER A 18 29.92 35.38 -27.23
CA SER A 18 30.68 35.92 -28.36
C SER A 18 30.23 35.24 -29.66
N SER A 19 29.77 36.05 -30.60
CA SER A 19 29.52 35.68 -31.99
C SER A 19 30.86 35.56 -32.73
N ALA A 20 31.58 34.47 -32.51
CA ALA A 20 32.77 34.11 -33.30
C ALA A 20 32.55 32.76 -34.00
N PRO A 21 33.04 32.56 -35.24
CA PRO A 21 32.74 31.37 -36.02
C PRO A 21 33.35 30.10 -35.41
N ARG A 22 32.64 28.98 -35.56
CA ARG A 22 33.07 27.63 -35.17
C ARG A 22 34.28 27.18 -36.00
N ALA A 23 35.48 27.56 -35.60
CA ALA A 23 36.70 26.83 -35.95
C ALA A 23 37.72 27.01 -34.82
N ALA A 24 38.17 25.88 -34.28
CA ALA A 24 39.20 25.76 -33.23
C ALA A 24 38.89 26.43 -31.87
N ARG A 25 38.21 25.69 -30.97
CA ARG A 25 38.37 25.89 -29.52
C ARG A 25 38.94 24.62 -28.89
N THR A 26 40.21 24.70 -28.50
CA THR A 26 40.84 23.84 -27.51
C THR A 26 40.16 24.05 -26.15
N ARG A 27 39.86 22.95 -25.45
CA ARG A 27 39.23 22.96 -24.11
C ARG A 27 40.20 23.56 -23.09
N ALA A 28 40.02 24.84 -22.75
CA ALA A 28 40.49 25.36 -21.48
C ALA A 28 39.43 25.05 -20.41
N SER A 29 39.76 24.18 -19.46
CA SER A 29 38.93 23.89 -18.29
C SER A 29 39.07 25.01 -17.27
N SER A 30 38.00 25.75 -17.00
CA SER A 30 37.91 26.56 -15.78
C SER A 30 37.91 25.63 -14.56
N PRO A 31 38.55 26.02 -13.44
CA PRO A 31 38.55 25.20 -12.23
C PRO A 31 37.12 25.05 -11.69
N PRO A 32 36.74 23.87 -11.18
CA PRO A 32 35.46 23.70 -10.52
C PRO A 32 35.45 24.51 -9.21
N LEU A 33 34.42 25.34 -9.02
CA LEU A 33 34.06 25.84 -7.69
C LEU A 33 33.81 24.63 -6.79
N ALA A 34 34.48 24.57 -5.63
CA ALA A 34 34.38 23.45 -4.69
C ALA A 34 32.94 23.34 -4.16
N ASP A 35 32.44 22.11 -3.98
CA ASP A 35 31.08 21.83 -3.50
C ASP A 35 30.76 22.53 -2.16
N ASN A 36 31.80 22.83 -1.39
CA ASN A 36 31.77 23.49 -0.08
C ASN A 36 31.25 24.94 -0.18
N GLU A 37 31.62 25.68 -1.23
CA GLU A 37 31.21 27.09 -1.42
C GLU A 37 29.73 27.19 -1.80
N VAL A 38 29.24 26.22 -2.56
CA VAL A 38 27.82 26.12 -2.93
C VAL A 38 26.96 25.83 -1.71
N SER A 39 27.42 24.92 -0.85
CA SER A 39 26.71 24.53 0.37
C SER A 39 26.68 25.64 1.42
N ALA A 40 27.79 26.37 1.58
CA ALA A 40 27.85 27.56 2.43
C ALA A 40 26.90 28.67 1.94
N TRP A 41 26.88 28.90 0.63
CA TRP A 41 26.00 29.89 0.00
C TRP A 41 24.50 29.56 0.16
N PHE A 42 24.09 28.30 0.02
CA PHE A 42 22.70 27.89 0.25
C PHE A 42 22.27 28.07 1.71
N SER A 43 23.18 27.84 2.66
CA SER A 43 22.91 28.01 4.08
C SER A 43 22.69 29.49 4.43
N GLU A 44 23.47 30.38 3.83
CA GLU A 44 23.33 31.83 4.00
C GLU A 44 22.06 32.38 3.31
N LEU A 45 21.74 31.89 2.11
CA LEU A 45 20.51 32.27 1.39
C LEU A 45 19.24 31.80 2.12
N ALA A 46 19.27 30.59 2.70
CA ALA A 46 18.17 30.06 3.50
C ALA A 46 17.98 30.82 4.83
N ALA A 47 19.05 31.36 5.40
CA ALA A 47 18.97 32.20 6.60
C ALA A 47 18.36 33.58 6.36
N GLN A 48 18.47 34.11 5.13
CA GLN A 48 18.03 35.47 4.79
C GLN A 48 16.61 35.54 4.20
N LEU A 49 16.04 34.43 3.74
CA LEU A 49 14.78 34.41 3.01
C LEU A 49 13.67 33.69 3.81
N ARG A 50 12.46 34.27 3.82
CA ARG A 50 11.26 33.65 4.42
C ARG A 50 10.25 33.25 3.35
N GLY A 51 9.68 32.05 3.44
CA GLY A 51 8.50 31.64 2.69
C GLY A 51 8.71 31.36 1.19
N ASP A 52 7.69 31.66 0.38
CA ASP A 52 7.58 31.24 -1.04
C ASP A 52 8.64 31.83 -1.98
N ASP A 53 9.38 32.85 -1.56
CA ASP A 53 10.44 33.47 -2.36
C ASP A 53 11.67 32.57 -2.55
N VAL A 54 11.98 31.71 -1.57
CA VAL A 54 13.08 30.74 -1.66
C VAL A 54 12.87 29.78 -2.83
N LEU A 55 11.63 29.33 -3.01
CA LEU A 55 11.30 28.37 -4.06
C LEU A 55 11.42 29.00 -5.45
N ARG A 56 10.86 30.19 -5.62
CA ARG A 56 10.89 30.90 -6.91
C ARG A 56 12.33 31.19 -7.32
N GLN A 57 13.16 31.64 -6.39
CA GLN A 57 14.57 31.94 -6.66
C GLN A 57 15.38 30.66 -6.93
N ALA A 58 15.13 29.58 -6.18
CA ALA A 58 15.80 28.30 -6.43
C ALA A 58 15.39 27.65 -7.77
N TYR A 59 14.11 27.76 -8.18
CA TYR A 59 13.66 27.30 -9.50
C TYR A 59 14.21 28.16 -10.63
N ALA A 60 14.28 29.49 -10.46
CA ALA A 60 14.93 30.38 -11.40
C ALA A 60 16.43 30.04 -11.56
N LEU A 61 17.12 29.78 -10.45
CA LEU A 61 18.52 29.34 -10.45
C LEU A 61 18.68 27.96 -11.11
N ALA A 62 17.82 26.99 -10.79
CA ALA A 62 17.83 25.68 -11.42
C ALA A 62 17.61 25.78 -12.93
N ALA A 63 16.76 26.70 -13.40
CA ALA A 63 16.53 26.94 -14.83
C ALA A 63 17.77 27.54 -15.54
N VAL A 64 18.52 28.42 -14.86
CA VAL A 64 19.79 28.97 -15.38
C VAL A 64 20.87 27.87 -15.40
N VAL A 65 21.01 27.11 -14.32
CA VAL A 65 21.97 26.00 -14.21
C VAL A 65 21.65 24.88 -15.20
N ALA A 66 20.37 24.62 -15.50
CA ALA A 66 19.98 23.58 -16.45
C ALA A 66 20.48 23.83 -17.88
N ARG A 67 20.74 25.10 -18.24
CA ARG A 67 21.33 25.46 -19.54
C ARG A 67 22.80 25.03 -19.67
N HIS A 68 23.46 24.75 -18.55
CA HIS A 68 24.88 24.41 -18.51
C HIS A 68 25.17 23.03 -17.90
N ASN A 69 24.32 22.53 -16.99
CA ASN A 69 24.47 21.23 -16.34
C ASN A 69 23.13 20.73 -15.73
N VAL A 70 22.45 19.83 -16.45
CA VAL A 70 21.14 19.27 -16.06
C VAL A 70 21.18 18.50 -14.74
N THR A 71 22.28 17.81 -14.42
CA THR A 71 22.43 17.04 -13.18
C THR A 71 22.46 17.96 -11.96
N ARG A 72 23.20 19.06 -12.06
CA ARG A 72 23.30 20.08 -10.99
C ARG A 72 21.99 20.82 -10.78
N ALA A 73 21.27 21.15 -11.86
CA ALA A 73 19.94 21.75 -11.77
C ALA A 73 18.92 20.85 -11.04
N ARG A 74 18.95 19.53 -11.30
CA ARG A 74 18.11 18.56 -10.60
C ARG A 74 18.46 18.40 -9.12
N ALA A 75 19.73 18.60 -8.73
CA ALA A 75 20.14 18.59 -7.33
C ALA A 75 19.60 19.84 -6.60
N ILE A 76 19.73 21.02 -7.20
CA ILE A 76 19.23 22.29 -6.65
C ILE A 76 17.70 22.26 -6.47
N ALA A 77 16.96 21.79 -7.48
CA ALA A 77 15.50 21.69 -7.38
C ALA A 77 15.05 20.72 -6.28
N ARG A 78 15.79 19.61 -6.07
CA ARG A 78 15.51 18.66 -4.98
C ARG A 78 15.80 19.26 -3.60
N ALA A 79 16.93 19.94 -3.44
CA ALA A 79 17.28 20.60 -2.18
C ALA A 79 16.27 21.70 -1.80
N ALA A 80 15.85 22.53 -2.77
CA ALA A 80 14.85 23.57 -2.54
C ALA A 80 13.47 23.02 -2.18
N LYS A 81 13.07 21.91 -2.81
CA LYS A 81 11.82 21.22 -2.45
C LYS A 81 11.87 20.67 -1.02
N ALA A 82 12.96 20.00 -0.64
CA ALA A 82 13.16 19.50 0.71
C ALA A 82 13.17 20.62 1.76
N ALA A 83 13.84 21.74 1.48
CA ALA A 83 13.84 22.92 2.35
C ALA A 83 12.44 23.52 2.53
N LYS A 84 11.62 23.59 1.48
CA LYS A 84 10.21 24.03 1.59
C LYS A 84 9.37 23.10 2.43
N GLU A 85 9.53 21.79 2.22
CA GLU A 85 8.82 20.79 3.00
C GLU A 85 9.20 20.94 4.47
N MET A 86 10.49 21.02 4.80
CA MET A 86 10.97 21.26 6.19
C MET A 86 10.48 22.59 6.78
N ALA A 87 10.51 23.69 6.02
CA ALA A 87 10.01 24.99 6.50
C ALA A 87 8.50 25.00 6.69
N GLY A 88 7.74 24.35 5.79
CA GLY A 88 6.31 24.12 5.93
C GLY A 88 6.00 23.25 7.15
N PHE A 89 6.81 22.23 7.41
CA PHE A 89 6.70 21.38 8.61
C PHE A 89 7.03 22.16 9.89
N ALA A 90 8.06 22.99 9.90
CA ALA A 90 8.40 23.83 11.04
C ALA A 90 7.29 24.87 11.31
N ALA A 91 6.76 25.52 10.28
CA ALA A 91 5.64 26.44 10.39
C ALA A 91 4.37 25.75 10.90
N LEU A 92 4.01 24.58 10.35
CA LEU A 92 2.90 23.76 10.83
C LEU A 92 3.11 23.27 12.26
N ALA A 93 4.32 22.86 12.64
CA ALA A 93 4.60 22.47 14.03
C ALA A 93 4.46 23.65 14.99
N THR A 94 4.87 24.87 14.59
CA THR A 94 4.76 26.08 15.41
C THR A 94 3.32 26.59 15.48
N GLU A 95 2.55 26.45 14.41
CA GLU A 95 1.13 26.85 14.34
C GLU A 95 0.20 25.82 15.02
N GLU A 96 0.45 24.52 14.89
CA GLU A 96 -0.23 23.44 15.63
C GLU A 96 0.07 23.50 17.14
N MET A 97 1.29 23.88 17.53
CA MET A 97 1.63 24.11 18.94
C MET A 97 0.95 25.36 19.52
N ARG A 98 0.60 26.35 18.68
CA ARG A 98 -0.12 27.56 19.10
C ARG A 98 -1.63 27.44 18.99
N ASN A 99 -2.13 26.52 18.19
CA ASN A 99 -3.55 26.33 17.93
C ASN A 99 -3.87 24.83 17.76
N PRO A 100 -3.98 24.07 18.87
CA PRO A 100 -4.25 22.65 18.80
C PRO A 100 -5.66 22.41 18.25
N LEU A 101 -5.75 22.19 16.93
CA LEU A 101 -6.89 21.70 16.15
C LEU A 101 -8.24 22.44 16.32
N ARG A 102 -8.78 22.90 15.19
CA ARG A 102 -10.19 23.35 15.01
C ARG A 102 -11.26 22.26 15.24
N VAL A 103 -10.87 21.09 15.74
CA VAL A 103 -11.81 20.13 16.32
C VAL A 103 -11.62 20.27 17.82
N ALA A 104 -12.42 21.15 18.44
CA ALA A 104 -12.54 21.10 19.90
C ALA A 104 -12.84 19.64 20.26
N PRO A 105 -12.04 18.99 21.13
CA PRO A 105 -12.39 17.66 21.61
C PRO A 105 -13.83 17.75 22.10
N GLN A 106 -14.70 16.91 21.53
CA GLN A 106 -16.08 16.80 22.00
C GLN A 106 -16.02 16.66 23.55
N PRO A 107 -16.86 17.37 24.30
CA PRO A 107 -16.88 17.24 25.76
C PRO A 107 -16.97 15.76 26.15
N GLY A 108 -15.92 15.20 26.76
CA GLY A 108 -15.86 13.78 27.15
C GLY A 108 -14.66 12.96 26.63
N VAL A 109 -13.81 13.50 25.75
CA VAL A 109 -12.59 12.79 25.30
C VAL A 109 -11.40 13.12 26.22
N GLN A 110 -11.15 12.32 27.25
CA GLN A 110 -9.91 12.40 28.04
C GLN A 110 -8.87 11.40 27.51
N ALA A 111 -7.79 11.90 26.90
CA ALA A 111 -6.68 11.07 26.45
C ALA A 111 -5.91 10.48 27.65
N HIS A 112 -6.01 9.17 27.88
CA HIS A 112 -5.28 8.43 28.93
C HIS A 112 -3.88 8.02 28.47
N CYS A 113 -3.14 8.99 27.95
CA CYS A 113 -1.72 8.84 27.66
C CYS A 113 -0.92 8.99 28.96
N ARG A 114 0.28 8.39 29.06
CA ARG A 114 1.16 8.65 30.23
C ARG A 114 1.40 10.16 30.35
N ARG A 115 1.66 10.65 31.57
CA ARG A 115 1.91 12.07 31.82
C ARG A 115 3.00 12.59 30.85
N GLY A 116 2.66 13.54 29.98
CA GLY A 116 3.57 14.10 28.96
C GLY A 116 3.53 13.42 27.59
N GLN A 117 2.82 12.30 27.41
CA GLN A 117 2.58 11.70 26.09
C GLN A 117 1.30 12.27 25.47
N SER A 118 1.36 12.55 24.16
CA SER A 118 0.19 12.84 23.33
C SER A 118 0.08 11.75 22.27
N PHE A 119 -1.10 11.16 22.10
CA PHE A 119 -1.35 10.18 21.05
C PHE A 119 -0.99 10.73 19.66
N LEU A 120 -1.30 12.01 19.43
CA LEU A 120 -0.95 12.71 18.19
C LEU A 120 0.58 12.77 18.02
N MET A 121 1.32 12.98 19.11
CA MET A 121 2.78 13.02 19.08
C MET A 121 3.41 11.66 18.86
N GLU A 122 2.89 10.60 19.50
CA GLU A 122 3.35 9.23 19.26
C GLU A 122 3.10 8.81 17.80
N LEU A 123 1.93 9.15 17.26
CA LEU A 123 1.60 8.87 15.87
C LEU A 123 2.48 9.67 14.89
N LYS A 124 2.65 10.97 15.12
CA LYS A 124 3.53 11.82 14.30
C LYS A 124 4.99 11.38 14.38
N ALA A 125 5.47 11.00 15.57
CA ALA A 125 6.80 10.44 15.74
C ALA A 125 6.97 9.13 14.95
N ARG A 126 5.97 8.26 14.96
CA ARG A 126 5.97 7.05 14.12
C ARG A 126 5.96 7.38 12.62
N GLN A 127 5.10 8.31 12.20
CA GLN A 127 5.08 8.80 10.82
C GLN A 127 6.44 9.33 10.38
N MET A 128 7.11 10.12 11.24
CA MET A 128 8.45 10.65 10.96
C MET A 128 9.51 9.56 10.89
N ARG A 129 9.53 8.62 11.85
CA ARG A 129 10.47 7.47 11.82
C ARG A 129 10.35 6.70 10.52
N TRP A 130 9.14 6.58 9.98
CA TRP A 130 8.92 5.84 8.75
C TRP A 130 8.99 6.72 7.48
N ALA A 131 8.83 8.04 7.58
CA ALA A 131 9.08 8.95 6.46
C ALA A 131 10.59 9.09 6.20
N ASP A 132 11.43 8.78 7.19
CA ASP A 132 12.85 8.62 7.01
C ASP A 132 13.14 7.43 6.07
N GLU A 133 13.33 7.75 4.79
CA GLU A 133 13.62 6.77 3.75
C GLU A 133 14.88 5.94 4.04
N ALA A 134 15.85 6.47 4.80
CA ALA A 134 17.02 5.70 5.20
C ALA A 134 16.66 4.63 6.23
N TYR A 135 15.66 4.90 7.08
CA TYR A 135 15.08 3.95 8.01
C TYR A 135 14.24 2.89 7.28
N VAL A 136 13.41 3.27 6.31
CA VAL A 136 12.58 2.34 5.52
C VAL A 136 13.41 1.45 4.58
N ARG A 137 14.44 1.99 3.92
CA ARG A 137 15.31 1.21 3.02
C ARG A 137 16.26 0.27 3.76
N LYS A 138 16.55 0.54 5.04
CA LYS A 138 17.31 -0.39 5.92
C LYS A 138 16.42 -1.43 6.60
N LYS A 139 15.08 -1.39 6.45
CA LYS A 139 14.18 -2.32 7.16
C LYS A 139 14.17 -3.73 6.58
N ASN A 140 14.11 -4.68 7.53
CA ASN A 140 13.52 -6.01 7.50
C ASN A 140 12.95 -6.42 6.13
N LEU A 141 13.83 -6.97 5.30
CA LEU A 141 13.51 -7.51 3.97
C LEU A 141 12.21 -8.34 3.99
N TRP A 142 11.99 -9.13 5.03
CA TRP A 142 10.81 -9.97 5.15
C TRP A 142 9.49 -9.16 5.26
N GLN A 143 9.44 -7.99 5.91
CA GLN A 143 8.22 -7.14 5.97
C GLN A 143 7.87 -6.60 4.60
N ALA A 144 8.88 -6.13 3.86
CA ALA A 144 8.72 -5.70 2.48
C ALA A 144 8.30 -6.87 1.57
N ALA A 145 8.74 -8.08 1.88
CA ALA A 145 8.26 -9.30 1.24
C ALA A 145 6.77 -9.49 1.51
N ILE A 146 6.32 -9.45 2.76
CA ILE A 146 4.90 -9.68 3.08
C ILE A 146 3.98 -8.61 2.49
N ASP A 147 4.42 -7.35 2.43
CA ASP A 147 3.70 -6.24 1.78
C ASP A 147 3.62 -6.39 0.24
N ASP A 148 4.50 -7.19 -0.36
CA ASP A 148 4.40 -7.51 -1.78
C ASP A 148 3.20 -8.42 -2.04
N LYS A 149 2.29 -8.00 -2.93
CA LYS A 149 1.00 -8.67 -3.17
C LYS A 149 1.14 -10.16 -3.52
N LEU A 150 2.19 -10.54 -4.27
CA LEU A 150 2.39 -11.92 -4.68
C LEU A 150 3.03 -12.75 -3.57
N VAL A 151 4.04 -12.19 -2.92
CA VAL A 151 4.74 -12.85 -1.81
C VAL A 151 3.83 -13.02 -0.60
N GLY A 152 3.11 -11.97 -0.21
CA GLY A 152 2.08 -12.03 0.82
C GLY A 152 1.02 -13.10 0.53
N GLY A 153 0.57 -13.19 -0.73
CA GLY A 153 -0.33 -14.27 -1.16
C GLY A 153 0.26 -15.67 -0.93
N VAL A 154 1.51 -15.90 -1.31
CA VAL A 154 2.19 -17.19 -1.09
C VAL A 154 2.33 -17.52 0.39
N PHE A 155 2.68 -16.52 1.22
CA PHE A 155 2.73 -16.67 2.67
C PHE A 155 1.37 -17.06 3.26
N ALA A 156 0.29 -16.38 2.89
CA ALA A 156 -1.04 -16.70 3.39
C ALA A 156 -1.48 -18.11 2.96
N ARG A 157 -1.18 -18.48 1.71
CA ARG A 157 -1.48 -19.81 1.17
C ARG A 157 -0.72 -20.91 1.91
N SER A 158 0.54 -20.69 2.27
CA SER A 158 1.36 -21.70 2.97
C SER A 158 0.84 -22.04 4.36
N ILE A 159 0.11 -21.10 5.00
CA ILE A 159 -0.56 -21.34 6.29
C ILE A 159 -2.04 -21.70 6.12
N GLY A 160 -2.50 -22.00 4.91
CA GLY A 160 -3.85 -22.50 4.65
C GLY A 160 -4.94 -21.44 4.61
N VAL A 161 -4.59 -20.18 4.31
CA VAL A 161 -5.56 -19.12 4.01
C VAL A 161 -5.78 -19.04 2.49
N ASN A 162 -7.03 -18.80 2.06
CA ASN A 162 -7.30 -18.68 0.63
C ASN A 162 -6.77 -17.35 0.08
N THR A 163 -6.30 -17.41 -1.15
CA THR A 163 -5.88 -16.26 -1.95
C THR A 163 -6.47 -16.40 -3.35
N PRO A 164 -6.62 -15.31 -4.11
CA PRO A 164 -6.91 -15.40 -5.53
C PRO A 164 -5.86 -16.27 -6.23
N SER A 165 -6.29 -17.01 -7.26
CA SER A 165 -5.34 -17.78 -8.05
C SER A 165 -4.68 -16.88 -9.09
N ILE A 166 -3.36 -16.98 -9.25
CA ILE A 166 -2.60 -16.22 -10.24
C ILE A 166 -2.65 -16.95 -11.58
N LEU A 167 -3.25 -16.29 -12.57
CA LEU A 167 -3.47 -16.81 -13.92
C LEU A 167 -2.33 -16.43 -14.87
N TRP A 168 -1.66 -15.31 -14.62
CA TRP A 168 -0.55 -14.78 -15.42
C TRP A 168 0.26 -13.76 -14.62
N CYS A 169 1.56 -13.62 -14.91
CA CYS A 169 2.40 -12.58 -14.31
C CYS A 169 3.61 -12.28 -15.21
N SER A 170 3.98 -11.01 -15.36
CA SER A 170 5.18 -10.61 -16.10
C SER A 170 5.81 -9.32 -15.60
N ALA A 171 7.14 -9.34 -15.45
CA ALA A 171 7.98 -8.17 -15.18
C ALA A 171 8.23 -7.27 -16.40
N LYS A 172 7.63 -7.59 -17.56
CA LYS A 172 7.65 -6.77 -18.79
C LYS A 172 6.40 -5.88 -18.91
N GLY A 173 5.52 -5.93 -17.92
CA GLY A 173 4.39 -5.04 -17.72
C GLY A 173 3.22 -5.35 -18.63
N VAL A 174 2.34 -4.36 -18.80
CA VAL A 174 1.14 -4.46 -19.64
C VAL A 174 1.46 -4.88 -21.08
N GLN A 175 2.65 -4.53 -21.58
CA GLN A 175 3.11 -4.86 -22.93
C GLN A 175 3.23 -6.37 -23.16
N ALA A 176 3.47 -7.14 -22.10
CA ALA A 176 3.57 -8.59 -22.18
C ALA A 176 2.22 -9.31 -22.08
N LEU A 177 1.12 -8.60 -21.84
CA LEU A 177 -0.20 -9.21 -21.88
C LEU A 177 -0.46 -9.83 -23.27
N PRO A 178 -1.21 -10.95 -23.33
CA PRO A 178 -1.64 -11.53 -24.59
C PRO A 178 -2.43 -10.53 -25.46
N ILE A 179 -2.27 -10.63 -26.78
CA ILE A 179 -3.06 -9.83 -27.75
C ILE A 179 -4.57 -10.09 -27.56
N ARG A 180 -4.92 -11.33 -27.22
CA ARG A 180 -6.26 -11.75 -26.79
C ARG A 180 -6.14 -12.57 -25.53
N PHE A 181 -7.04 -12.36 -24.58
CA PHE A 181 -7.02 -13.12 -23.33
C PHE A 181 -7.30 -14.61 -23.59
N PRO A 182 -6.50 -15.53 -23.02
CA PRO A 182 -6.73 -16.96 -23.14
C PRO A 182 -8.06 -17.38 -22.51
N ALA A 183 -8.77 -18.33 -23.13
CA ALA A 183 -9.98 -18.91 -22.55
C ALA A 183 -9.74 -19.57 -21.18
N SER A 184 -8.50 -20.02 -20.92
CA SER A 184 -8.10 -20.60 -19.63
C SER A 184 -8.15 -19.62 -18.45
N TRP A 185 -8.25 -18.31 -18.69
CA TRP A 185 -8.45 -17.31 -17.64
C TRP A 185 -9.91 -17.24 -17.15
N GLY A 186 -10.83 -17.91 -17.84
CA GLY A 186 -12.27 -17.83 -17.54
C GLY A 186 -12.89 -16.51 -17.99
N SER A 187 -14.14 -16.28 -17.59
CA SER A 187 -14.89 -15.07 -17.95
C SER A 187 -14.62 -13.89 -17.01
N SER A 188 -14.07 -14.13 -15.82
CA SER A 188 -13.93 -13.10 -14.78
C SER A 188 -12.56 -13.15 -14.10
N PHE A 189 -11.80 -12.07 -14.19
CA PHE A 189 -10.44 -11.95 -13.65
C PHE A 189 -10.08 -10.48 -13.38
N VAL A 190 -8.99 -10.26 -12.65
CA VAL A 190 -8.48 -8.91 -12.36
C VAL A 190 -7.06 -8.78 -12.85
N ILE A 191 -6.77 -7.69 -13.56
CA ILE A 191 -5.42 -7.28 -13.97
C ILE A 191 -4.95 -6.22 -13.00
N LYS A 192 -3.79 -6.42 -12.36
CA LYS A 192 -3.26 -5.51 -11.34
C LYS A 192 -1.77 -5.23 -11.56
N PRO A 193 -1.29 -4.02 -11.26
CA PRO A 193 0.13 -3.80 -11.09
C PRO A 193 0.60 -4.42 -9.79
N LEU A 194 1.82 -4.94 -9.76
CA LEU A 194 2.42 -5.49 -8.53
C LEU A 194 2.52 -4.41 -7.45
N TYR A 195 3.03 -3.25 -7.83
CA TYR A 195 3.16 -2.09 -6.95
C TYR A 195 2.11 -1.04 -7.28
N GLY A 196 1.86 -0.13 -6.34
CA GLY A 196 0.86 0.90 -6.49
C GLY A 196 -0.16 0.83 -5.37
N TYR A 197 -0.93 1.90 -5.28
CA TYR A 197 -1.89 2.16 -4.22
C TYR A 197 -3.26 2.42 -4.83
N ASN A 198 -4.30 2.21 -4.02
CA ASN A 198 -5.69 2.31 -4.43
C ASN A 198 -6.00 1.37 -5.61
N ASP A 199 -6.89 1.79 -6.49
CA ASP A 199 -7.31 1.07 -7.68
C ASP A 199 -6.59 1.54 -8.96
N ALA A 200 -5.50 2.30 -8.83
CA ALA A 200 -4.77 2.83 -9.97
C ALA A 200 -4.15 1.69 -10.79
N GLY A 201 -4.50 1.63 -12.09
CA GLY A 201 -4.02 0.59 -12.99
C GLY A 201 -4.68 -0.78 -12.79
N ILE A 202 -5.76 -0.88 -12.01
CA ILE A 202 -6.54 -2.11 -11.87
C ILE A 202 -7.60 -2.18 -12.97
N VAL A 203 -7.73 -3.32 -13.63
CA VAL A 203 -8.83 -3.63 -14.57
C VAL A 203 -9.57 -4.85 -14.06
N LEU A 204 -10.87 -4.71 -13.81
CA LEU A 204 -11.72 -5.78 -13.27
C LEU A 204 -12.58 -6.31 -14.41
N VAL A 205 -12.10 -7.35 -15.10
CA VAL A 205 -12.77 -7.90 -16.27
C VAL A 205 -13.81 -8.92 -15.82
N ASP A 206 -15.04 -8.75 -16.26
CA ASP A 206 -16.11 -9.69 -16.04
C ASP A 206 -16.98 -9.82 -17.30
N HIS A 207 -17.00 -11.02 -17.87
CA HIS A 207 -17.60 -11.33 -19.17
C HIS A 207 -17.12 -10.38 -20.29
N GLY A 208 -15.83 -10.04 -20.25
CA GLY A 208 -15.19 -9.16 -21.24
C GLY A 208 -15.43 -7.67 -21.04
N ILE A 209 -16.08 -7.26 -19.95
CA ILE A 209 -16.33 -5.85 -19.61
C ILE A 209 -15.51 -5.47 -18.37
N ASP A 210 -14.81 -4.34 -18.42
CA ASP A 210 -14.20 -3.76 -17.23
C ASP A 210 -15.29 -3.13 -16.35
N ARG A 211 -15.44 -3.62 -15.12
CA ARG A 211 -16.51 -3.19 -14.20
C ARG A 211 -16.39 -1.73 -13.76
N PHE A 212 -15.20 -1.12 -13.84
CA PHE A 212 -15.02 0.28 -13.45
C PHE A 212 -15.36 1.26 -14.56
N SER A 213 -14.96 0.99 -15.80
CA SER A 213 -15.20 1.87 -16.94
C SER A 213 -16.45 1.51 -17.75
N GLY A 214 -16.94 0.27 -17.65
CA GLY A 214 -17.96 -0.29 -18.53
C GLY A 214 -17.46 -0.61 -19.94
N TRP A 215 -16.14 -0.50 -20.18
CA TRP A 215 -15.56 -0.70 -21.51
C TRP A 215 -15.31 -2.17 -21.77
N GLU A 216 -15.41 -2.56 -23.04
CA GLU A 216 -15.02 -3.88 -23.47
C GLU A 216 -13.48 -4.04 -23.45
N VAL A 217 -13.02 -5.14 -22.87
CA VAL A 217 -11.61 -5.50 -22.73
C VAL A 217 -11.41 -6.96 -23.13
N ARG A 218 -10.81 -7.19 -24.30
CA ARG A 218 -10.57 -8.54 -24.85
C ARG A 218 -9.08 -8.92 -24.91
N GLY A 219 -8.19 -7.97 -24.68
CA GLY A 219 -6.75 -8.22 -24.70
C GLY A 219 -5.90 -7.00 -24.38
N ARG A 220 -4.59 -7.13 -24.59
CA ARG A 220 -3.57 -6.11 -24.29
C ARG A 220 -3.93 -4.72 -24.83
N ASN A 221 -4.36 -4.62 -26.09
CA ASN A 221 -4.58 -3.33 -26.73
C ASN A 221 -5.73 -2.55 -26.07
N ASP A 222 -6.76 -3.24 -25.60
CA ASP A 222 -7.88 -2.62 -24.89
C ASP A 222 -7.46 -2.11 -23.52
N VAL A 223 -6.66 -2.90 -22.78
CA VAL A 223 -6.08 -2.47 -21.49
C VAL A 223 -5.20 -1.24 -21.66
N MET A 224 -4.32 -1.24 -22.67
CA MET A 224 -3.48 -0.09 -22.97
C MET A 224 -4.30 1.13 -23.41
N ARG A 225 -5.39 0.93 -24.17
CA ARG A 225 -6.31 2.02 -24.53
C ARG A 225 -6.98 2.60 -23.28
N LEU A 226 -7.49 1.75 -22.40
CA LEU A 226 -8.10 2.15 -21.14
C LEU A 226 -7.13 2.96 -20.28
N PHE A 227 -5.87 2.51 -20.16
CA PHE A 227 -4.88 3.21 -19.36
C PHE A 227 -4.50 4.58 -19.91
N ARG A 228 -4.44 4.73 -21.24
CA ARG A 228 -4.27 6.04 -21.88
C ARG A 228 -5.47 6.95 -21.63
N TYR A 229 -6.69 6.41 -21.74
CA TYR A 229 -7.92 7.18 -21.59
C TYR A 229 -8.12 7.70 -20.17
N LEU A 230 -7.91 6.84 -19.17
CA LEU A 230 -8.05 7.21 -17.75
C LEU A 230 -6.93 8.14 -17.26
N GLN A 231 -6.05 8.58 -18.16
CA GLN A 231 -4.89 9.42 -17.88
C GLN A 231 -4.12 8.92 -16.65
N PHE A 232 -4.06 7.59 -16.48
CA PHE A 232 -3.30 7.04 -15.37
C PHE A 232 -1.91 7.63 -15.48
N PRO A 233 -1.40 8.26 -14.41
CA PRO A 233 -0.14 8.98 -14.49
C PRO A 233 0.87 8.01 -15.09
N THR A 234 1.54 8.44 -16.16
CA THR A 234 2.61 7.67 -16.84
C THR A 234 3.73 7.24 -15.89
N LYS A 235 3.67 7.71 -14.64
CA LYS A 235 4.43 7.32 -13.46
C LYS A 235 3.92 6.06 -12.74
N ILE A 236 2.96 5.30 -13.26
CA ILE A 236 2.88 3.87 -12.87
C ILE A 236 4.15 3.22 -13.47
N THR A 237 5.26 3.40 -12.77
CA THR A 237 6.61 2.94 -13.12
C THR A 237 6.75 1.44 -12.94
N THR A 238 5.68 0.75 -12.56
CA THR A 238 5.68 -0.66 -12.22
C THR A 238 5.84 -1.45 -13.49
N ARG A 239 7.00 -2.08 -13.63
CA ARG A 239 7.27 -2.98 -14.76
C ARG A 239 6.51 -4.29 -14.62
N THR A 240 5.87 -4.56 -13.48
CA THR A 240 5.29 -5.87 -13.19
C THR A 240 3.79 -5.78 -13.07
N TYR A 241 3.11 -6.60 -13.86
CA TYR A 241 1.67 -6.80 -13.84
C TYR A 241 1.36 -8.28 -13.71
N TYR A 242 0.23 -8.59 -13.10
CA TYR A 242 -0.28 -9.94 -12.99
C TYR A 242 -1.79 -9.97 -13.20
N VAL A 243 -2.30 -11.16 -13.48
CA VAL A 243 -3.71 -11.47 -13.60
C VAL A 243 -4.07 -12.51 -12.57
N GLU A 244 -5.16 -12.28 -11.84
CA GLU A 244 -5.69 -13.20 -10.84
C GLU A 244 -7.18 -13.46 -11.06
N THR A 245 -7.69 -14.55 -10.47
CA THR A 245 -9.13 -14.84 -10.46
C THR A 245 -9.91 -13.73 -9.76
N LEU A 246 -11.05 -13.33 -10.31
CA LEU A 246 -11.92 -12.37 -9.66
C LEU A 246 -12.55 -12.99 -8.41
N VAL A 247 -12.37 -12.35 -7.26
CA VAL A 247 -13.09 -12.70 -6.02
C VAL A 247 -14.54 -12.26 -6.17
N LEU A 248 -15.45 -13.23 -6.15
CA LEU A 248 -16.90 -12.98 -6.22
C LEU A 248 -17.47 -12.88 -4.81
N PRO A 249 -18.45 -11.98 -4.56
CA PRO A 249 -19.04 -11.82 -3.24
C PRO A 249 -19.81 -13.09 -2.83
N GLU A 250 -20.19 -13.18 -1.54
CA GLU A 250 -21.07 -14.26 -1.07
C GLU A 250 -22.37 -14.31 -1.88
N ALA A 251 -22.96 -15.51 -2.04
CA ALA A 251 -24.04 -15.76 -2.99
C ALA A 251 -25.31 -14.91 -2.77
N ARG A 252 -25.55 -14.46 -1.53
CA ARG A 252 -26.68 -13.59 -1.18
C ARG A 252 -26.51 -12.14 -1.66
N TYR A 253 -25.30 -11.74 -2.01
CA TYR A 253 -25.04 -10.44 -2.63
C TYR A 253 -25.11 -10.59 -4.15
N GLN A 254 -25.50 -9.51 -4.82
CA GLN A 254 -25.57 -9.51 -6.28
C GLN A 254 -24.17 -9.72 -6.86
N ARG A 255 -24.02 -10.66 -7.79
CA ARG A 255 -22.73 -10.95 -8.47
C ARG A 255 -22.12 -9.74 -9.17
N ASN A 256 -22.94 -8.75 -9.54
CA ASN A 256 -22.49 -7.53 -10.21
C ASN A 256 -21.88 -6.49 -9.26
N VAL A 257 -21.78 -6.80 -7.95
CA VAL A 257 -21.24 -5.90 -6.94
C VAL A 257 -19.83 -6.36 -6.59
N THR A 258 -18.87 -5.43 -6.64
CA THR A 258 -17.52 -5.66 -6.10
C THR A 258 -17.64 -6.03 -4.62
N PRO A 259 -17.00 -7.13 -4.15
CA PRO A 259 -17.03 -7.49 -2.75
C PRO A 259 -16.61 -6.32 -1.85
N SER A 260 -17.28 -6.19 -0.71
CA SER A 260 -16.89 -5.23 0.33
C SER A 260 -15.47 -5.54 0.80
N ASP A 261 -14.70 -4.49 1.04
CA ASP A 261 -13.28 -4.58 1.39
C ASP A 261 -13.14 -4.38 2.90
N TYR A 262 -12.74 -5.44 3.60
CA TYR A 262 -12.62 -5.47 5.06
C TYR A 262 -11.15 -5.39 5.46
N LYS A 263 -10.79 -4.28 6.10
CA LYS A 263 -9.43 -3.92 6.47
C LYS A 263 -9.21 -4.14 7.96
N PHE A 264 -8.83 -5.35 8.33
CA PHE A 264 -8.57 -5.70 9.72
C PHE A 264 -7.26 -5.05 10.18
N LEU A 265 -7.31 -4.25 11.24
CA LEU A 265 -6.12 -3.78 11.94
C LEU A 265 -5.80 -4.78 13.05
N VAL A 266 -4.76 -5.58 12.83
CA VAL A 266 -4.40 -6.68 13.73
C VAL A 266 -3.03 -6.40 14.34
N PHE A 267 -2.85 -6.83 15.58
CA PHE A 267 -1.68 -6.64 16.41
C PHE A 267 -1.28 -8.00 17.00
N GLY A 268 -0.39 -8.73 16.31
CA GLY A 268 -0.32 -10.19 16.53
C GLY A 268 -1.69 -10.77 16.18
N GLY A 269 -2.31 -11.57 17.05
CA GLY A 269 -3.70 -12.02 16.90
C GLY A 269 -4.77 -11.06 17.44
N GLU A 270 -4.40 -9.90 18.00
CA GLU A 270 -5.38 -8.96 18.55
C GLU A 270 -5.98 -8.06 17.46
N ILE A 271 -7.28 -8.21 17.17
CA ILE A 271 -8.00 -7.31 16.25
C ILE A 271 -8.36 -6.04 17.02
N ALA A 272 -7.85 -4.92 16.53
CA ALA A 272 -8.13 -3.60 17.09
C ALA A 272 -9.44 -3.03 16.55
N SER A 273 -9.56 -3.00 15.22
CA SER A 273 -10.74 -2.52 14.51
C SER A 273 -10.70 -3.01 13.06
N VAL A 274 -11.82 -2.88 12.37
CA VAL A 274 -11.97 -3.28 10.97
C VAL A 274 -12.60 -2.12 10.21
N GLY A 275 -11.86 -1.58 9.24
CA GLY A 275 -12.41 -0.61 8.29
C GLY A 275 -13.15 -1.35 7.18
N VAL A 276 -14.43 -1.07 6.95
CA VAL A 276 -15.22 -1.69 5.89
C VAL A 276 -15.52 -0.67 4.82
N ILE A 277 -15.16 -0.98 3.57
CA ILE A 277 -15.53 -0.17 2.40
C ILE A 277 -16.59 -0.93 1.61
N GLU A 278 -17.78 -0.36 1.55
CA GLU A 278 -18.92 -0.87 0.78
C GLU A 278 -19.04 -0.14 -0.54
N GLY A 279 -19.50 -0.84 -1.58
CA GLY A 279 -19.88 -0.22 -2.86
C GLY A 279 -18.75 0.58 -3.52
N ARG A 280 -17.48 0.16 -3.36
CA ARG A 280 -16.32 0.87 -3.90
C ARG A 280 -16.52 1.24 -5.37
N LYS A 281 -16.19 2.50 -5.72
CA LYS A 281 -16.33 3.08 -7.07
C LYS A 281 -17.77 3.21 -7.58
N THR A 282 -18.75 3.09 -6.70
CA THR A 282 -20.15 3.47 -6.98
C THR A 282 -20.48 4.79 -6.29
N THR A 283 -21.60 5.41 -6.67
CA THR A 283 -22.15 6.58 -5.97
C THR A 283 -22.64 6.27 -4.55
N GLN A 284 -22.77 4.98 -4.21
CA GLN A 284 -23.15 4.48 -2.89
C GLN A 284 -21.94 4.08 -2.05
N ALA A 285 -20.72 4.39 -2.49
CA ALA A 285 -19.51 4.05 -1.76
C ALA A 285 -19.52 4.70 -0.36
N CYS A 286 -19.35 3.88 0.67
CA CYS A 286 -19.29 4.34 2.05
C CYS A 286 -18.22 3.59 2.83
N MET A 287 -17.83 4.15 3.97
CA MET A 287 -16.92 3.52 4.91
C MET A 287 -17.57 3.43 6.30
N ALA A 288 -17.34 2.33 7.00
CA ALA A 288 -17.64 2.17 8.41
C ALA A 288 -16.42 1.60 9.14
N TRP A 289 -16.41 1.77 10.46
CA TRP A 289 -15.48 1.05 11.32
C TRP A 289 -16.25 0.22 12.30
N ILE A 290 -15.82 -1.02 12.45
CA ILE A 290 -16.43 -2.01 13.33
C ILE A 290 -15.38 -2.73 14.16
N ASP A 291 -15.80 -3.38 15.22
CA ASP A 291 -14.98 -4.29 16.00
C ASP A 291 -15.14 -5.76 15.52
N GLU A 292 -14.50 -6.69 16.22
CA GLU A 292 -14.59 -8.13 15.93
C GLU A 292 -15.98 -8.75 16.14
N ARG A 293 -16.87 -8.07 16.90
CA ARG A 293 -18.25 -8.47 17.13
C ARG A 293 -19.20 -7.90 16.07
N PHE A 294 -18.66 -7.13 15.12
CA PHE A 294 -19.39 -6.39 14.09
C PHE A 294 -20.18 -5.19 14.66
N GLU A 295 -19.76 -4.65 15.81
CA GLU A 295 -20.34 -3.46 16.42
C GLU A 295 -19.67 -2.20 15.86
N ARG A 296 -20.44 -1.12 15.63
CA ARG A 296 -19.94 0.11 15.00
C ARG A 296 -19.07 0.91 15.98
N LEU A 297 -17.81 1.14 15.62
CA LEU A 297 -16.85 1.95 16.38
C LEU A 297 -16.87 3.44 15.96
N ASP A 298 -17.24 3.73 14.72
CA ASP A 298 -17.21 5.09 14.17
C ASP A 298 -18.37 5.99 14.63
N LEU A 299 -19.39 5.44 15.30
CA LEU A 299 -20.53 6.22 15.82
C LEU A 299 -20.11 7.23 16.89
N HIS A 300 -18.99 6.99 17.56
CA HIS A 300 -18.43 7.86 18.60
C HIS A 300 -17.36 8.83 18.05
N GLY A 301 -17.12 8.79 16.74
CA GLY A 301 -16.10 9.57 16.06
C GLY A 301 -14.81 8.80 15.82
N CYS A 302 -14.07 9.25 14.81
CA CYS A 302 -12.81 8.68 14.36
C CYS A 302 -11.72 9.75 14.39
N VAL A 303 -10.46 9.35 14.56
CA VAL A 303 -9.34 10.28 14.35
C VAL A 303 -9.05 10.35 12.86
N CYS A 304 -9.15 11.55 12.31
CA CYS A 304 -8.64 11.88 10.99
C CYS A 304 -7.68 13.08 11.11
N PHE A 305 -6.43 12.89 10.69
CA PHE A 305 -5.39 13.93 10.78
C PHE A 305 -5.36 14.87 9.57
N ASP A 306 -6.05 14.49 8.50
CA ASP A 306 -6.07 15.27 7.27
C ASP A 306 -7.48 15.16 6.68
N ALA A 307 -8.33 16.13 7.05
CA ALA A 307 -9.70 16.24 6.54
C ALA A 307 -9.73 16.40 5.00
N LYS A 308 -8.60 16.75 4.36
CA LYS A 308 -8.46 16.81 2.90
C LYS A 308 -7.96 15.49 2.30
N SER A 309 -7.56 14.52 3.12
CA SER A 309 -7.15 13.20 2.62
C SER A 309 -8.37 12.45 2.10
N SER A 310 -8.24 11.85 0.93
CA SER A 310 -9.30 11.02 0.33
C SER A 310 -9.74 9.85 1.23
N SER A 311 -8.86 9.39 2.12
CA SER A 311 -9.18 8.41 3.16
C SER A 311 -10.26 8.87 4.13
N CYS A 312 -10.32 10.17 4.45
CA CYS A 312 -11.37 10.75 5.29
C CYS A 312 -12.57 11.29 4.50
N MET A 313 -12.55 11.15 3.17
CA MET A 313 -13.60 11.66 2.28
C MET A 313 -14.73 10.65 2.02
N TYR A 314 -14.60 9.39 2.46
CA TYR A 314 -15.72 8.46 2.33
C TYR A 314 -16.88 8.93 3.22
N HIS A 315 -18.08 8.94 2.66
CA HIS A 315 -19.29 9.11 3.46
C HIS A 315 -19.39 7.95 4.46
N HIS A 316 -19.81 8.26 5.69
CA HIS A 316 -20.11 7.23 6.66
C HIS A 316 -21.21 6.32 6.13
N CYS A 317 -21.07 5.01 6.31
CA CYS A 317 -22.15 4.10 5.97
C CYS A 317 -23.38 4.39 6.86
N PRO A 318 -24.59 4.38 6.27
CA PRO A 318 -25.83 4.57 7.03
C PRO A 318 -25.98 3.50 8.11
N LEU A 319 -26.82 3.75 9.10
CA LEU A 319 -27.15 2.74 10.12
C LEU A 319 -27.69 1.47 9.45
N GLY A 320 -27.26 0.30 9.94
CA GLY A 320 -27.56 -1.01 9.32
C GLY A 320 -26.64 -1.40 8.15
N THR A 321 -25.71 -0.52 7.76
CA THR A 321 -24.65 -0.79 6.77
C THR A 321 -23.28 -0.58 7.43
N PRO A 322 -22.25 -1.38 7.12
CA PRO A 322 -22.25 -2.58 6.26
C PRO A 322 -23.12 -3.70 6.83
N ARG A 323 -23.52 -4.64 5.98
CA ARG A 323 -24.20 -5.86 6.43
C ARG A 323 -23.16 -6.89 6.84
N ARG A 324 -23.30 -7.50 8.02
CA ARG A 324 -22.40 -8.56 8.50
C ARG A 324 -22.33 -9.72 7.52
N PRO A 325 -21.17 -10.05 6.91
CA PRO A 325 -21.04 -11.17 5.98
C PRO A 325 -21.32 -12.52 6.69
N GLU A 326 -21.76 -13.55 5.95
CA GLU A 326 -21.97 -14.89 6.53
C GLU A 326 -20.66 -15.47 7.06
N ALA A 327 -19.58 -15.24 6.31
CA ALA A 327 -18.23 -15.65 6.65
C ALA A 327 -17.57 -14.76 7.72
N TRP A 328 -18.28 -13.85 8.41
CA TRP A 328 -17.65 -12.92 9.35
C TRP A 328 -16.79 -13.61 10.42
N ASP A 329 -17.32 -14.67 11.04
CA ASP A 329 -16.60 -15.38 12.10
C ASP A 329 -15.35 -16.08 11.56
N GLU A 330 -15.43 -16.59 10.31
CA GLU A 330 -14.27 -17.11 9.58
C GLU A 330 -13.27 -15.98 9.28
N MET A 331 -13.73 -14.78 8.91
CA MET A 331 -12.85 -13.64 8.63
C MET A 331 -12.07 -13.22 9.87
N VAL A 332 -12.75 -13.13 11.02
CA VAL A 332 -12.13 -12.87 12.32
C VAL A 332 -11.09 -13.95 12.63
N SER A 333 -11.43 -15.24 12.46
CA SER A 333 -10.50 -16.35 12.69
C SER A 333 -9.27 -16.28 11.78
N VAL A 334 -9.46 -16.01 10.48
CA VAL A 334 -8.38 -15.86 9.49
C VAL A 334 -7.50 -14.66 9.82
N ALA A 335 -8.09 -13.51 10.16
CA ALA A 335 -7.34 -12.32 10.54
C ALA A 335 -6.45 -12.56 11.78
N ARG A 336 -6.99 -13.23 12.82
CA ARG A 336 -6.21 -13.62 14.00
C ARG A 336 -5.07 -14.58 13.63
N LYS A 337 -5.38 -15.62 12.87
CA LYS A 337 -4.39 -16.61 12.43
C LYS A 337 -3.23 -15.99 11.65
N LEU A 338 -3.53 -15.12 10.69
CA LEU A 338 -2.53 -14.39 9.92
C LEU A 338 -1.72 -13.45 10.81
N GLY A 339 -2.41 -12.72 11.69
CA GLY A 339 -1.78 -11.80 12.61
C GLY A 339 -0.86 -12.49 13.63
N ASP A 340 -1.28 -13.61 14.21
CA ASP A 340 -0.47 -14.46 15.10
C ASP A 340 0.78 -14.98 14.39
N ALA A 341 0.64 -15.42 13.14
CA ALA A 341 1.76 -15.88 12.33
C ALA A 341 2.76 -14.75 12.03
N LEU A 342 2.30 -13.49 11.95
CA LEU A 342 3.15 -12.33 11.76
C LEU A 342 3.75 -11.80 13.08
N GLY A 343 3.04 -11.94 14.20
CA GLY A 343 3.51 -11.50 15.52
C GLY A 343 3.63 -10.00 15.72
N MET A 344 3.04 -9.18 14.84
CA MET A 344 3.12 -7.73 14.92
C MET A 344 1.90 -7.03 14.38
N HIS A 345 1.91 -5.70 14.46
CA HIS A 345 0.92 -4.88 13.80
C HIS A 345 0.92 -5.11 12.28
N MET A 346 -0.26 -5.34 11.70
CA MET A 346 -0.47 -5.47 10.26
C MET A 346 -1.92 -5.08 9.92
N ARG A 347 -2.12 -4.36 8.82
CA ARG A 347 -3.44 -4.31 8.19
C ARG A 347 -3.59 -5.49 7.25
N ILE A 348 -4.65 -6.25 7.44
CA ILE A 348 -4.96 -7.43 6.65
C ILE A 348 -6.28 -7.16 5.93
N ASP A 349 -6.21 -7.07 4.61
CA ASP A 349 -7.39 -6.85 3.78
C ASP A 349 -7.98 -8.19 3.41
N LEU A 350 -9.24 -8.43 3.77
CA LEU A 350 -9.97 -9.66 3.53
C LEU A 350 -11.25 -9.39 2.73
N PHE A 351 -11.66 -10.39 1.96
CA PHE A 351 -12.95 -10.42 1.28
C PHE A 351 -13.79 -11.60 1.80
N ALA A 352 -15.07 -11.34 2.03
CA ALA A 352 -16.08 -12.39 2.15
C ALA A 352 -16.51 -12.82 0.74
N SER A 353 -16.24 -14.06 0.37
CA SER A 353 -16.49 -14.56 -0.98
C SER A 353 -17.41 -15.77 -0.98
N SER A 354 -17.98 -16.09 -2.15
CA SER A 354 -18.73 -17.35 -2.34
C SER A 354 -17.92 -18.64 -2.11
N GLU A 355 -16.58 -18.54 -2.05
CA GLU A 355 -15.66 -19.65 -1.78
C GLU A 355 -15.07 -19.61 -0.36
N GLY A 356 -15.59 -18.75 0.52
CA GLY A 356 -15.08 -18.51 1.87
C GLY A 356 -14.23 -17.24 1.95
N VAL A 357 -13.39 -17.14 2.98
CA VAL A 357 -12.58 -15.93 3.22
C VAL A 357 -11.34 -15.92 2.34
N VAL A 358 -11.10 -14.81 1.65
CA VAL A 358 -9.96 -14.63 0.73
C VAL A 358 -9.11 -13.45 1.17
N LEU A 359 -7.79 -13.63 1.25
CA LEU A 359 -6.85 -12.54 1.46
C LEU A 359 -6.78 -11.64 0.21
N GLY A 360 -6.93 -10.34 0.41
CA GLY A 360 -6.66 -9.31 -0.59
C GLY A 360 -5.20 -8.87 -0.58
N GLU A 361 -4.75 -8.25 0.51
CA GLU A 361 -3.36 -7.81 0.67
C GLU A 361 -2.98 -7.66 2.15
N PHE A 362 -1.68 -7.68 2.40
CA PHE A 362 -1.11 -7.17 3.64
C PHE A 362 -0.73 -5.71 3.43
N THR A 363 -0.79 -4.92 4.50
CA THR A 363 -0.23 -3.58 4.49
C THR A 363 0.32 -3.27 5.86
N PRO A 364 1.65 -3.22 6.04
CA PRO A 364 2.25 -2.87 7.32
C PRO A 364 1.95 -1.41 7.67
N TRP A 365 1.62 -0.57 6.67
CA TRP A 365 1.28 0.84 6.85
C TRP A 365 -0.14 1.21 6.45
N HIS A 366 -1.12 1.02 7.33
CA HIS A 366 -2.46 1.50 7.01
C HIS A 366 -2.53 3.02 7.01
N THR A 367 -3.06 3.55 5.91
CA THR A 367 -3.45 4.98 5.75
C THR A 367 -2.33 5.98 5.99
N ASN A 368 -1.06 5.58 6.01
CA ASN A 368 0.04 6.41 6.49
C ASN A 368 -0.16 6.96 7.92
N GLY A 369 -0.92 6.26 8.76
CA GLY A 369 -1.30 6.77 10.09
C GLY A 369 -2.31 7.92 10.06
N LYS A 370 -3.05 8.14 8.97
CA LYS A 370 -3.92 9.31 8.80
C LYS A 370 -5.32 9.12 9.36
N MET A 371 -5.80 7.87 9.44
CA MET A 371 -7.17 7.58 9.86
C MET A 371 -7.25 6.30 10.68
N HIS A 372 -7.78 6.42 11.90
CA HIS A 372 -8.01 5.29 12.80
C HIS A 372 -9.28 5.49 13.62
N CYS A 373 -10.06 4.42 13.74
CA CYS A 373 -11.22 4.36 14.64
C CYS A 373 -11.07 3.19 15.61
N ASP A 374 -9.87 3.04 16.18
CA ASP A 374 -9.63 2.15 17.31
C ASP A 374 -9.76 2.96 18.61
N VAL A 375 -11.00 3.32 18.91
CA VAL A 375 -11.34 4.07 20.10
C VAL A 375 -12.22 3.15 20.95
N ARG A 376 -11.74 2.81 22.14
CA ARG A 376 -12.56 2.06 23.09
C ARG A 376 -13.26 3.02 24.02
N GLU A 377 -14.56 2.79 24.18
CA GLU A 377 -15.28 3.26 25.34
C GLU A 377 -14.70 2.60 26.59
N MET A 378 -14.22 3.43 27.52
CA MET A 378 -13.72 3.01 28.81
C MET A 378 -14.53 3.69 29.91
N LEU A 379 -15.20 2.90 30.74
CA LEU A 379 -15.79 3.39 31.97
C LEU A 379 -14.70 3.47 33.04
N LEU A 380 -14.30 4.68 33.41
CA LEU A 380 -13.33 4.86 34.49
C LEU A 380 -14.01 4.66 35.86
N PRO A 381 -13.26 4.21 36.88
CA PRO A 381 -13.79 4.15 38.23
C PRO A 381 -14.38 5.50 38.66
N GLY A 382 -15.65 5.51 39.06
CA GLY A 382 -16.36 6.72 39.49
C GLY A 382 -16.92 7.59 38.36
N GLN A 383 -16.85 7.16 37.09
CA GLN A 383 -17.56 7.82 35.99
C GLN A 383 -18.81 7.05 35.58
N GLU A 384 -19.89 7.79 35.30
CA GLU A 384 -21.16 7.22 34.83
C GLU A 384 -21.21 7.04 33.31
N LYS A 385 -20.33 7.73 32.57
CA LYS A 385 -20.26 7.68 31.11
C LYS A 385 -18.88 7.18 30.67
N PRO A 386 -18.81 6.30 29.66
CA PRO A 386 -17.53 5.89 29.10
C PRO A 386 -16.82 7.07 28.44
N ILE A 387 -15.51 7.11 28.57
CA ILE A 387 -14.64 8.02 27.82
C ILE A 387 -14.01 7.29 26.64
N LEU A 388 -13.61 8.04 25.63
CA LEU A 388 -12.90 7.53 24.46
C LEU A 388 -11.38 7.54 24.70
N ASP A 389 -10.74 6.37 24.90
CA ASP A 389 -9.28 6.29 25.07
C ASP A 389 -8.55 6.25 23.72
N MET A 390 -8.22 7.44 23.21
CA MET A 390 -7.44 7.62 21.98
C MET A 390 -6.02 7.03 22.07
N CYS A 391 -5.49 6.83 23.28
CA CYS A 391 -4.13 6.35 23.48
C CYS A 391 -4.02 4.82 23.43
N THR A 392 -5.16 4.10 23.41
CA THR A 392 -5.20 2.63 23.29
C THR A 392 -4.43 2.15 22.05
N LEU A 393 -4.64 2.79 20.90
CA LEU A 393 -3.93 2.42 19.66
C LEU A 393 -2.41 2.66 19.78
N GLY A 394 -2.00 3.78 20.39
CA GLY A 394 -0.60 4.08 20.70
C GLY A 394 0.05 3.01 21.56
N LYS A 395 -0.62 2.59 22.65
CA LYS A 395 -0.16 1.53 23.56
C LYS A 395 -0.03 0.18 22.84
N ARG A 396 -0.98 -0.15 21.96
CA ARG A 396 -0.92 -1.39 21.15
C ARG A 396 0.28 -1.37 20.20
N TRP A 397 0.50 -0.26 19.50
CA TRP A 397 1.67 -0.13 18.62
C TRP A 397 2.99 -0.21 19.37
N ASP A 398 3.03 0.30 20.60
CA ASP A 398 4.20 0.23 21.46
C ASP A 398 4.50 -1.20 21.94
N ARG A 399 3.45 -2.02 22.14
CA ARG A 399 3.58 -3.43 22.49
C ARG A 399 3.94 -4.32 21.28
N PHE A 400 3.38 -4.03 20.11
CA PHE A 400 3.57 -4.82 18.87
C PHE A 400 4.38 -4.04 17.82
N ARG A 401 5.47 -3.40 18.24
CA ARG A 401 6.31 -2.58 17.36
C ARG A 401 6.70 -3.37 16.12
N GLN A 402 6.56 -2.75 14.95
CA GLN A 402 7.07 -3.28 13.68
C GLN A 402 8.57 -3.00 13.47
N GLU A 403 9.15 -2.20 14.35
CA GLU A 403 10.54 -1.75 14.27
C GLU A 403 11.45 -2.88 14.78
N PRO A 404 12.63 -3.10 14.20
CA PRO A 404 13.52 -4.14 14.68
C PRO A 404 13.85 -3.87 16.15
N ILE A 405 13.59 -4.86 17.00
CA ILE A 405 14.41 -5.04 18.20
C ILE A 405 15.83 -5.16 17.64
N ASN A 406 16.75 -4.31 18.10
CA ASN A 406 18.14 -4.24 17.62
C ASN A 406 18.65 -5.61 17.17
N SER A 407 19.09 -5.73 15.91
CA SER A 407 19.62 -6.99 15.35
C SER A 407 20.84 -7.54 16.10
N ASN A 408 21.38 -6.79 17.07
CA ASN A 408 22.50 -7.19 17.92
C ASN A 408 22.05 -7.71 19.30
N GLU A 409 20.77 -7.54 19.66
CA GLU A 409 20.21 -7.94 20.95
C GLU A 409 19.11 -8.98 20.74
N GLY A 410 19.42 -10.07 20.02
CA GLY A 410 18.65 -11.34 19.96
C GLY A 410 17.19 -11.27 20.41
N GLY A 411 16.40 -10.39 19.80
CA GLY A 411 15.02 -10.17 20.21
C GLY A 411 14.21 -11.42 19.86
N PRO A 412 13.22 -11.84 20.67
CA PRO A 412 12.52 -13.12 20.51
C PRO A 412 11.74 -13.27 19.19
N TRP A 413 11.64 -12.22 18.37
CA TRP A 413 10.99 -12.24 17.05
C TRP A 413 12.00 -12.14 15.91
N GLU A 414 13.07 -12.93 15.98
CA GLU A 414 13.87 -13.19 14.79
C GLU A 414 13.01 -13.91 13.74
N ALA A 415 13.24 -13.59 12.46
CA ALA A 415 12.58 -14.19 11.30
C ALA A 415 12.68 -15.74 11.23
N ARG A 416 13.30 -16.40 12.21
CA ARG A 416 13.40 -17.86 12.36
C ARG A 416 12.03 -18.55 12.44
N HIS A 417 10.96 -17.86 12.86
CA HIS A 417 9.61 -18.41 12.92
C HIS A 417 8.79 -18.23 11.64
N LEU A 418 9.14 -17.27 10.78
CA LEU A 418 8.65 -17.23 9.40
C LEU A 418 9.48 -18.23 8.62
N GLN A 419 9.28 -19.53 8.90
CA GLN A 419 9.80 -20.58 8.04
C GLN A 419 9.40 -20.22 6.61
N THR A 420 10.39 -20.00 5.75
CA THR A 420 10.12 -19.91 4.33
C THR A 420 9.33 -21.17 3.98
N PRO A 421 8.17 -21.05 3.32
CA PRO A 421 7.44 -22.21 2.86
C PRO A 421 8.42 -23.19 2.20
N PRO A 422 8.34 -24.50 2.48
CA PRO A 422 9.25 -25.48 1.90
C PRO A 422 9.38 -25.28 0.38
N GLY A 423 10.60 -25.03 -0.09
CA GLY A 423 10.88 -24.74 -1.51
C GLY A 423 10.92 -23.25 -1.90
N ILE A 424 10.96 -22.33 -0.94
CA ILE A 424 11.29 -20.92 -1.14
C ILE A 424 12.68 -20.64 -0.56
N GLU A 425 13.70 -20.61 -1.42
CA GLU A 425 15.06 -20.24 -1.04
C GLU A 425 15.10 -18.73 -0.75
N GLY A 426 15.25 -18.38 0.53
CA GLY A 426 15.54 -17.03 1.03
C GLY A 426 14.68 -15.87 0.49
N TRP A 427 13.79 -15.33 1.33
CA TRP A 427 12.98 -14.13 0.99
C TRP A 427 13.78 -13.00 0.33
N GLN A 428 15.04 -12.82 0.73
CA GLN A 428 15.95 -11.76 0.26
C GLN A 428 16.15 -11.77 -1.26
N GLU A 429 16.24 -12.95 -1.87
CA GLU A 429 16.46 -13.04 -3.32
C GLU A 429 15.20 -12.73 -4.12
N ILE A 430 14.03 -13.02 -3.56
CA ILE A 430 12.75 -12.90 -4.24
C ILE A 430 12.27 -11.45 -4.24
N ILE A 431 12.51 -10.70 -3.15
CA ILE A 431 11.99 -9.33 -2.99
C ILE A 431 12.48 -8.37 -4.08
N HIS A 432 13.68 -8.59 -4.62
CA HIS A 432 14.31 -7.69 -5.59
C HIS A 432 14.20 -8.15 -7.05
N ASP A 433 13.60 -9.31 -7.30
CA ASP A 433 13.47 -9.88 -8.64
C ASP A 433 12.00 -10.22 -8.95
N ASP A 434 11.33 -9.31 -9.65
CA ASP A 434 9.93 -9.45 -10.03
C ASP A 434 9.67 -10.68 -10.92
N GLU A 435 10.65 -11.15 -11.71
CA GLU A 435 10.48 -12.38 -12.48
C GLU A 435 10.49 -13.61 -11.55
N LYS A 436 11.37 -13.64 -10.55
CA LYS A 436 11.34 -14.68 -9.50
C LYS A 436 9.99 -14.65 -8.76
N LYS A 437 9.48 -13.47 -8.40
CA LYS A 437 8.14 -13.33 -7.78
C LYS A 437 7.04 -13.90 -8.65
N CYS A 438 7.00 -13.54 -9.94
CA CYS A 438 6.03 -14.08 -10.87
C CYS A 438 6.10 -15.61 -10.98
N ARG A 439 7.30 -16.19 -11.12
CA ARG A 439 7.48 -17.64 -11.20
C ARG A 439 7.02 -18.34 -9.92
N MET A 440 7.38 -17.79 -8.75
CA MET A 440 6.93 -18.29 -7.45
C MET A 440 5.40 -18.24 -7.34
N ALA A 441 4.79 -17.11 -7.64
CA ALA A 441 3.34 -16.93 -7.55
C ALA A 441 2.59 -17.90 -8.48
N LEU A 442 3.04 -18.05 -9.72
CA LEU A 442 2.47 -19.02 -10.65
C LEU A 442 2.64 -20.47 -10.16
N ARG A 443 3.69 -20.78 -9.40
CA ARG A 443 3.88 -22.14 -8.84
C ARG A 443 2.95 -22.42 -7.66
N TYR A 444 2.85 -21.48 -6.73
CA TYR A 444 2.19 -21.70 -5.43
C TYR A 444 0.75 -21.21 -5.37
N LEU A 445 0.37 -20.25 -6.21
CA LEU A 445 -0.96 -19.64 -6.25
C LEU A 445 -1.74 -20.04 -7.49
N GLN A 446 -1.37 -21.12 -8.16
CA GLN A 446 -2.22 -21.68 -9.21
C GLN A 446 -3.49 -22.28 -8.60
N PRO A 447 -4.60 -22.35 -9.37
CA PRO A 447 -5.78 -23.06 -8.93
C PRO A 447 -5.38 -24.48 -8.53
N HIS A 448 -5.53 -24.84 -7.26
CA HIS A 448 -5.36 -26.24 -6.88
C HIS A 448 -6.38 -27.00 -7.73
N ARG A 449 -5.88 -27.90 -8.59
CA ARG A 449 -6.72 -28.99 -9.09
C ARG A 449 -7.15 -29.73 -7.84
N ARG A 450 -8.33 -29.38 -7.30
CA ARG A 450 -8.93 -30.12 -6.19
C ARG A 450 -8.82 -31.56 -6.65
N PRO A 451 -8.05 -32.43 -5.97
CA PRO A 451 -7.99 -33.83 -6.34
C PRO A 451 -9.44 -34.25 -6.39
N SER A 452 -9.91 -34.65 -7.58
CA SER A 452 -11.32 -34.92 -7.81
C SER A 452 -11.78 -35.76 -6.64
N ARG A 453 -12.61 -35.21 -5.76
CA ARG A 453 -13.15 -35.95 -4.61
C ARG A 453 -13.86 -37.11 -5.26
N LYS A 454 -13.20 -38.28 -5.35
CA LYS A 454 -13.83 -39.52 -5.78
C LYS A 454 -15.05 -39.60 -4.90
N ARG A 455 -16.24 -39.51 -5.50
CA ARG A 455 -17.48 -39.52 -4.73
C ARG A 455 -17.41 -40.76 -3.83
N PRO A 456 -17.52 -40.62 -2.51
CA PRO A 456 -17.55 -41.78 -1.63
C PRO A 456 -18.77 -42.60 -2.03
N GLY A 457 -18.53 -43.67 -2.80
CA GLY A 457 -19.60 -44.44 -3.47
C GLY A 457 -19.22 -44.97 -4.86
N GLU A 458 -18.26 -44.38 -5.55
CA GLU A 458 -17.75 -44.92 -6.82
C GLU A 458 -16.79 -46.08 -6.52
N ARG A 459 -17.37 -47.22 -6.12
CA ARG A 459 -16.67 -48.50 -6.06
C ARG A 459 -16.16 -48.77 -7.46
N THR A 460 -14.85 -48.60 -7.67
CA THR A 460 -14.16 -49.12 -8.84
C THR A 460 -14.54 -50.58 -8.97
N ALA A 461 -15.34 -50.91 -9.99
CA ALA A 461 -15.67 -52.28 -10.32
C ALA A 461 -14.35 -53.04 -10.46
N SER A 462 -14.13 -53.98 -9.55
CA SER A 462 -13.01 -54.89 -9.61
C SER A 462 -13.10 -55.64 -10.95
N PRO A 463 -12.03 -55.67 -11.77
CA PRO A 463 -12.06 -56.42 -13.02
C PRO A 463 -12.11 -57.91 -12.68
N ARG A 464 -13.33 -58.45 -12.59
CA ARG A 464 -13.55 -59.90 -12.47
C ARG A 464 -13.20 -60.54 -13.81
N GLY A 465 -12.06 -61.23 -13.80
CA GLY A 465 -11.79 -62.49 -14.50
C GLY A 465 -12.38 -62.66 -15.90
N ALA A 466 -11.58 -62.36 -16.91
CA ALA A 466 -11.68 -63.06 -18.19
C ALA A 466 -11.26 -64.51 -17.98
N SER A 467 -12.25 -65.41 -17.95
CA SER A 467 -12.06 -66.85 -17.92
C SER A 467 -11.37 -67.32 -19.20
N ARG A 468 -10.21 -67.98 -19.02
CA ARG A 468 -9.60 -68.90 -19.97
C ARG A 468 -10.63 -69.98 -20.35
N ALA A 469 -11.09 -69.99 -21.59
CA ALA A 469 -11.75 -71.14 -22.19
C ALA A 469 -10.68 -72.05 -22.80
N SER A 470 -10.56 -73.26 -22.26
CA SER A 470 -9.75 -74.37 -22.76
C SER A 470 -10.35 -74.91 -24.06
N ARG A 471 -9.50 -75.04 -25.08
CA ARG A 471 -9.72 -75.93 -26.22
C ARG A 471 -9.19 -77.32 -25.86
N ALA A 472 -10.04 -78.34 -25.90
CA ALA A 472 -9.66 -79.72 -26.16
C ALA A 472 -10.86 -80.53 -26.67
N SER A 473 -10.59 -81.31 -27.72
CA SER A 473 -11.27 -82.52 -28.23
C SER A 473 -12.70 -82.43 -28.78
N GLY A 474 -12.77 -82.64 -30.10
CA GLY A 474 -13.90 -82.98 -30.95
C GLY A 474 -13.37 -83.10 -32.37
#